data_AF-A0A183IJE7-F1
#
_entry.id   AF-A0A183IJE7-F1
#
_cell.length_a   1.000
_cell.length_b   1.000
_cell.length_c   1.000
_cell.angle_alpha   90.00
_cell.angle_beta   90.00
_cell.angle_gamma   90.00
#
_symmetry.space_group_name_H-M   'P 1'
#
loop_
_entity.id
_entity.type
_entity.pdbx_description
1 polymer ?
#
loop_
_entity_poly.entity_id
_entity_poly.type
_entity_poly.pdbx_seq_one_letter_code
_entity_poly.pdbx_strand_id
1 'polypeptide(L)'
;MRSRSNSGVRLDHYMRMVYRTILNNADPVTGLFASTLSGCTDHAWVRDNVYALHSVWSLALAYKKHTDFDEDRAKVYELEQVDKM
;
A
#
# COMPACT_ATOMS: atom_id res chain seq x y z
N MET A 1 1.13 2.76 -28.07
CA MET A 1 1.38 2.44 -26.66
C MET A 1 2.87 2.16 -26.48
N ARG A 2 3.60 3.02 -25.75
CA ARG A 2 5.00 2.72 -25.42
C ARG A 2 5.03 1.60 -24.38
N SER A 3 5.91 0.63 -24.58
CA SER A 3 6.15 -0.45 -23.62
C SER A 3 6.50 0.16 -22.24
N ARG A 4 5.76 -0.20 -21.19
CA ARG A 4 6.10 0.22 -19.82
C ARG A 4 7.51 -0.27 -19.49
N SER A 5 8.28 0.54 -18.76
CA SER A 5 9.57 0.10 -18.27
C SER A 5 9.40 -1.14 -17.38
N ASN A 6 10.39 -2.03 -17.33
CA ASN A 6 10.35 -3.20 -16.45
C ASN A 6 10.06 -2.83 -14.98
N SER A 7 10.53 -1.66 -14.54
CA SER A 7 10.25 -1.11 -13.21
C SER A 7 8.77 -0.78 -12.99
N GLY A 8 8.08 -0.22 -14.00
CA GLY A 8 6.64 0.07 -13.93
C GLY A 8 5.80 -1.20 -13.80
N VAL A 9 6.14 -2.25 -14.56
CA VAL A 9 5.47 -3.56 -14.46
C VAL A 9 5.64 -4.18 -13.07
N ARG A 10 6.83 -4.04 -12.47
CA ARG A 10 7.10 -4.50 -11.10
C ARG A 10 6.33 -3.70 -10.07
N LEU A 11 6.24 -2.37 -10.22
CA LEU A 11 5.45 -1.52 -9.34
C LEU A 11 3.97 -1.92 -9.34
N ASP A 12 3.39 -2.20 -10.51
CA ASP A 12 2.01 -2.67 -10.63
C ASP A 12 1.77 -4.05 -9.99
N HIS A 13 2.81 -4.90 -9.96
CA HIS A 13 2.77 -6.14 -9.19
C HIS A 13 2.77 -5.85 -7.68
N TYR A 14 3.65 -4.98 -7.19
CA TYR A 14 3.70 -4.58 -5.78
C TYR A 14 2.39 -3.90 -5.32
N MET A 15 1.80 -3.04 -6.15
CA MET A 15 0.50 -2.41 -5.89
C MET A 15 -0.61 -3.45 -5.70
N ARG A 16 -0.69 -4.44 -6.59
CA ARG A 16 -1.66 -5.53 -6.45
C ARG A 16 -1.45 -6.36 -5.19
N MET A 17 -0.19 -6.59 -4.79
CA MET A 17 0.10 -7.28 -3.54
C MET A 17 -0.36 -6.46 -2.33
N VAL A 18 0.10 -5.21 -2.22
CA VAL A 18 -0.27 -4.30 -1.12
C VAL A 18 -1.79 -4.17 -1.00
N TYR A 19 -2.50 -4.03 -2.12
CA TYR A 19 -3.95 -3.95 -2.11
C TYR A 19 -4.60 -5.21 -1.52
N ARG A 20 -4.17 -6.40 -1.97
CA ARG A 20 -4.75 -7.68 -1.56
C ARG A 20 -4.40 -8.09 -0.13
N THR A 21 -3.22 -7.74 0.34
CA THR A 21 -2.70 -8.23 1.64
C THR A 21 -2.83 -7.19 2.75
N ILE A 22 -2.73 -5.91 2.43
CA ILE A 22 -2.77 -4.81 3.39
C ILE A 22 -4.12 -4.11 3.28
N LEU A 23 -4.36 -3.34 2.21
CA LEU A 23 -5.51 -2.42 2.14
C LEU A 23 -6.87 -3.12 2.30
N ASN A 24 -7.04 -4.32 1.74
CA ASN A 24 -8.28 -5.10 1.87
C ASN A 24 -8.54 -5.67 3.28
N ASN A 25 -7.51 -5.71 4.14
CA ASN A 25 -7.60 -6.29 5.49
C ASN A 25 -7.52 -5.22 6.59
N ALA A 26 -7.42 -3.94 6.24
CA ALA A 26 -7.48 -2.86 7.21
C ALA A 26 -8.91 -2.73 7.76
N ASP A 27 -9.04 -2.49 9.07
CA ASP A 27 -10.33 -2.14 9.65
C ASP A 27 -10.82 -0.80 9.08
N PRO A 28 -12.06 -0.72 8.56
CA PRO A 28 -12.54 0.47 7.85
C PRO A 28 -12.78 1.70 8.74
N VAL A 29 -12.81 1.53 10.07
CA VAL A 29 -13.04 2.62 11.02
C VAL A 29 -11.74 3.12 11.63
N THR A 30 -10.88 2.20 12.04
CA THR A 30 -9.63 2.49 12.77
C THR A 30 -8.40 2.49 11.88
N GLY A 31 -8.46 1.90 10.68
CA GLY A 31 -7.31 1.71 9.79
C GLY A 31 -6.30 0.67 10.27
N LEU A 32 -6.56 0.00 11.41
CA LEU A 32 -5.62 -0.93 12.02
C LEU A 32 -5.76 -2.35 11.47
N PHE A 33 -4.64 -3.06 11.46
CA PHE A 33 -4.54 -4.49 11.18
C PHE A 33 -4.55 -5.26 12.50
N ALA A 34 -5.49 -6.19 12.59
CA ALA A 34 -5.53 -7.19 13.65
C ALA A 34 -4.35 -8.16 13.54
N SER A 35 -3.91 -8.70 14.69
CA SER A 35 -2.90 -9.75 14.72
C SER A 35 -3.41 -11.01 14.03
N THR A 36 -2.56 -11.63 13.21
CA THR A 36 -2.83 -12.93 12.58
C THR A 36 -2.61 -14.11 13.52
N LEU A 37 -2.17 -13.85 14.76
CA LEU A 37 -1.97 -14.87 15.78
C LEU A 37 -3.32 -15.39 16.28
N SER A 38 -3.50 -16.71 16.20
CA SER A 38 -4.71 -17.39 16.69
C SER A 38 -5.00 -17.02 18.15
N GLY A 39 -6.20 -16.51 18.43
CA GLY A 39 -6.63 -16.07 19.76
C GLY A 39 -6.29 -14.62 20.13
N CYS A 40 -5.65 -13.85 19.24
CA CYS A 40 -5.34 -12.43 19.44
C CYS A 40 -5.94 -11.53 18.35
N THR A 41 -7.02 -11.98 17.69
CA THR A 41 -7.68 -11.26 16.58
C THR A 41 -8.24 -9.90 16.97
N ASP A 42 -8.42 -9.64 18.27
CA ASP A 42 -8.93 -8.37 18.79
C ASP A 42 -7.80 -7.37 19.14
N HIS A 43 -6.53 -7.77 18.93
CA HIS A 43 -5.37 -6.93 19.24
C HIS A 43 -4.69 -6.46 17.95
N ALA A 44 -4.47 -5.15 17.84
CA ALA A 44 -3.64 -4.54 16.82
C ALA A 44 -2.23 -4.28 17.36
N TRP A 45 -1.22 -4.94 16.81
CA TRP A 45 0.16 -4.76 17.24
C TRP A 45 0.80 -3.59 16.49
N VAL A 46 1.39 -2.63 17.23
CA VAL A 46 1.99 -1.41 16.66
C VAL A 46 3.01 -1.74 15.58
N ARG A 47 3.89 -2.73 15.83
CA ARG A 47 4.93 -3.14 14.87
C ARG A 47 4.35 -3.54 13.52
N ASP A 48 3.32 -4.37 13.52
CA ASP A 48 2.76 -4.96 12.29
C ASP A 48 2.06 -3.86 11.47
N ASN A 49 1.37 -2.94 12.16
CA ASN A 49 0.74 -1.76 11.57
C ASN A 49 1.76 -0.79 10.98
N VAL A 50 2.86 -0.51 11.70
CA VAL A 50 3.93 0.37 11.22
C VAL A 50 4.58 -0.22 9.96
N TYR A 51 4.86 -1.53 9.93
CA TYR A 51 5.45 -2.16 8.75
C TYR A 51 4.50 -2.20 7.55
N ALA A 52 3.21 -2.45 7.80
CA ALA A 52 2.19 -2.41 6.77
C ALA A 52 2.08 -1.01 6.14
N LEU A 53 1.96 0.04 6.95
CA LEU A 53 1.89 1.42 6.47
C LEU A 53 3.18 1.84 5.75
N HIS A 54 4.35 1.47 6.28
CA HIS A 54 5.62 1.78 5.64
C HIS A 54 5.75 1.15 4.24
N SER A 55 5.16 -0.03 4.03
CA SER A 55 5.11 -0.69 2.72
C SER A 55 4.26 0.09 1.72
N VAL A 56 3.09 0.58 2.16
CA VAL A 56 2.19 1.43 1.37
C VAL A 56 2.88 2.74 1.00
N TRP A 57 3.47 3.42 1.98
CA TRP A 57 4.13 4.71 1.79
C TRP A 57 5.35 4.62 0.88
N SER A 58 6.19 3.60 1.08
CA SER A 58 7.37 3.37 0.23
C SER A 58 6.98 3.11 -1.22
N LEU A 59 5.84 2.41 -1.44
CA LEU A 59 5.30 2.18 -2.78
C LEU A 59 4.81 3.49 -3.42
N ALA A 60 4.14 4.35 -2.64
CA ALA A 60 3.72 5.68 -3.10
C ALA A 60 4.91 6.52 -3.55
N LEU A 61 5.97 6.57 -2.74
CA LEU A 61 7.21 7.27 -3.07
C LEU A 61 7.89 6.69 -4.32
N ALA A 62 7.87 5.36 -4.48
CA ALA A 62 8.44 4.71 -5.64
C ALA A 62 7.67 5.07 -6.91
N TYR A 63 6.32 5.05 -6.89
CA TYR A 63 5.52 5.55 -8.01
C TYR A 63 5.78 7.03 -8.29
N LYS A 64 5.89 7.87 -7.26
CA LYS A 64 6.19 9.31 -7.37
C LYS A 64 7.54 9.59 -8.06
N LYS A 65 8.53 8.74 -7.84
CA LYS A 65 9.83 8.81 -8.55
C LYS A 65 9.72 8.44 -10.03
N HIS A 66 8.69 7.70 -10.41
CA HIS A 66 8.44 7.22 -11.77
C HIS A 66 7.34 8.00 -12.51
N THR A 67 6.86 9.15 -11.98
CA THR A 67 5.78 9.95 -12.58
C THR A 67 6.23 10.70 -13.83
N ASP A 68 6.40 9.99 -14.93
CA ASP A 68 6.37 10.54 -16.29
C ASP A 68 4.96 10.43 -16.91
N PHE A 69 3.99 9.81 -16.22
CA PHE A 69 2.65 9.51 -16.72
C PHE A 69 1.53 9.88 -15.73
N ASP A 70 0.42 10.41 -16.24
CA ASP A 70 -0.74 10.84 -15.43
C ASP A 70 -1.41 9.70 -14.64
N GLU A 71 -1.38 8.46 -15.16
CA GLU A 71 -1.88 7.27 -14.44
C GLU A 71 -1.12 7.01 -13.13
N ASP A 72 0.20 7.18 -13.15
CA ASP A 72 1.02 6.91 -11.96
C ASP A 72 0.82 8.02 -10.92
N ARG A 73 0.46 9.25 -11.36
CA ARG A 73 0.10 10.36 -10.47
C ARG A 73 -1.21 10.10 -9.72
N ALA A 74 -2.20 9.49 -10.37
CA ALA A 74 -3.46 9.09 -9.72
C ALA A 74 -3.21 8.01 -8.64
N LYS A 75 -2.39 7.00 -8.95
CA LYS A 75 -2.02 5.95 -7.98
C LYS A 75 -1.28 6.50 -6.76
N VAL A 76 -0.38 7.46 -6.96
CA VAL A 76 0.31 8.14 -5.84
C VAL A 76 -0.69 8.84 -4.94
N TYR A 77 -1.68 9.54 -5.51
CA TYR A 77 -2.70 10.25 -4.74
C TYR A 77 -3.55 9.30 -3.89
N GLU A 78 -3.97 8.17 -4.46
CA GLU A 78 -4.71 7.14 -3.71
C GLU A 78 -3.89 6.60 -2.53
N LEU A 79 -2.60 6.32 -2.73
CA LEU A 79 -1.73 5.81 -1.67
C LEU A 79 -1.39 6.86 -0.60
N GLU A 80 -1.21 8.12 -0.98
CA GLU A 80 -0.97 9.23 -0.03
C GLU A 80 -2.23 9.56 0.80
N GLN A 81 -3.44 9.27 0.29
CA GLN A 81 -4.67 9.42 1.06
C GLN A 81 -4.80 8.36 2.16
N VAL A 82 -4.34 7.13 1.90
CA VAL A 82 -4.31 6.06 2.91
C VAL A 82 -3.37 6.40 4.06
N ASP A 83 -2.27 7.12 3.79
CA ASP A 83 -1.33 7.58 4.82
C ASP A 83 -1.90 8.66 5.76
N LYS A 84 -2.99 9.32 5.37
CA LYS A 84 -3.62 10.41 6.15
C LYS A 84 -4.81 9.98 6.98
N MET A 85 -5.22 8.70 6.90
CA MET A 85 -6.22 8.09 7.78
C MET A 85 -5.57 7.59 9.06
#